data_AF-A0A177D840-F1
#
_entry.id   AF-A0A177D840-F1
#
_cell.length_a   1.000
_cell.length_b   1.000
_cell.length_c   1.000
_cell.angle_alpha   90.00
_cell.angle_beta   90.00
_cell.angle_gamma   90.00
#
_symmetry.space_group_name_H-M   'P 1'
#
loop_
_entity.id
_entity.type
_entity.pdbx_description
1 polymer ?
#
loop_
_entity_poly.entity_id
_entity_poly.type
_entity_poly.pdbx_seq_one_letter_code
_entity_poly.pdbx_strand_id
1 'polypeptide(L)'
;MQDAASWMPQRKWISNNPIFETTNSSLSCNTPGTPARAYIPIRAGENITAVYAYWVHTVGPMIAWMAYCDNADNDCTTFSSETADWFKIGEKGLLDGSIETGEWFQKAFSMWDGSPSLWSERVPVGLKAGRYLVRHEIISLHSANSMYMLLSQSKLCARR
;
A
#
# COMPACT_ATOMS: atom_id res chain seq x y z
N MET A 1 0.59 -15.93 -11.36
CA MET A 1 1.98 -15.49 -11.60
C MET A 1 1.99 -14.00 -11.84
N GLN A 2 2.52 -13.21 -10.91
CA GLN A 2 2.67 -11.75 -11.08
C GLN A 2 3.59 -11.41 -12.29
N ASP A 3 4.50 -12.32 -12.64
CA ASP A 3 5.55 -12.10 -13.65
C ASP A 3 5.08 -12.17 -15.11
N ALA A 4 3.98 -12.88 -15.39
CA ALA A 4 3.53 -13.15 -16.75
C ALA A 4 2.29 -12.31 -17.17
N ALA A 5 1.70 -11.57 -16.23
CA ALA A 5 0.48 -10.80 -16.47
C ALA A 5 0.82 -9.41 -17.00
N SER A 6 0.64 -9.21 -18.31
CA SER A 6 0.80 -7.89 -18.97
C SER A 6 -0.14 -6.82 -18.43
N TRP A 7 -1.24 -7.24 -17.80
CA TRP A 7 -2.25 -6.38 -17.18
C TRP A 7 -1.99 -6.07 -15.70
N MET A 8 -0.91 -6.60 -15.10
CA MET A 8 -0.65 -6.43 -13.66
C MET A 8 -0.17 -4.99 -13.36
N PRO A 9 -0.96 -4.19 -12.62
CA PRO A 9 -0.57 -2.84 -12.24
C PRO A 9 0.22 -2.81 -10.92
N GLN A 10 0.35 -3.95 -10.25
CA GLN A 10 1.06 -4.09 -8.99
C GLN A 10 2.56 -4.36 -9.22
N ARG A 11 3.43 -3.67 -8.48
CA ARG A 11 4.85 -4.01 -8.45
C ARG A 11 5.07 -5.37 -7.79
N LYS A 12 6.00 -6.15 -8.32
CA LYS A 12 6.23 -7.53 -7.89
C LYS A 12 6.69 -7.59 -6.44
N TRP A 13 6.11 -8.51 -5.68
CA TRP A 13 6.62 -8.93 -4.38
C TRP A 13 6.58 -10.45 -4.27
N ILE A 14 7.56 -11.03 -3.57
CA ILE A 14 7.74 -12.50 -3.49
C ILE A 14 7.55 -13.07 -2.09
N SER A 15 7.40 -12.22 -1.08
CA SER A 15 7.27 -12.65 0.31
C SER A 15 6.23 -11.83 1.05
N ASN A 16 5.45 -12.51 1.89
CA ASN A 16 4.56 -11.92 2.87
C ASN A 16 5.25 -11.72 4.24
N ASN A 17 6.57 -11.93 4.32
CA ASN A 17 7.31 -11.64 5.53
C ASN A 17 7.39 -10.12 5.74
N PRO A 18 7.28 -9.64 6.98
CA PRO A 18 7.35 -8.22 7.27
C PRO A 18 8.78 -7.67 7.14
N ILE A 19 8.88 -6.38 6.81
CA ILE A 19 10.14 -5.63 6.71
C ILE A 19 10.43 -4.87 8.01
N PHE A 20 11.30 -5.40 8.87
CA PHE A 20 11.45 -4.89 10.23
C PHE A 20 12.20 -3.55 10.37
N GLU A 21 12.96 -3.13 9.37
CA GLU A 21 13.84 -1.95 9.45
C GLU A 21 13.26 -0.78 8.66
N THR A 22 13.17 0.39 9.31
CA THR A 22 12.70 1.65 8.69
C THR A 22 13.64 2.17 7.62
N THR A 23 14.91 1.76 7.64
CA THR A 23 15.94 2.15 6.66
C THR A 23 16.08 1.17 5.50
N ASN A 24 15.30 0.09 5.47
CA ASN A 24 15.37 -0.89 4.40
C ASN A 24 14.81 -0.30 3.09
N SER A 25 15.57 -0.37 1.99
CA SER A 25 15.14 0.15 0.68
C SER A 25 13.83 -0.49 0.16
N SER A 26 13.57 -1.74 0.57
CA SER A 26 12.35 -2.49 0.23
C SER A 26 11.11 -1.93 0.95
N LEU A 27 11.26 -1.02 1.91
CA LEU A 27 10.13 -0.31 2.54
C LEU A 27 9.21 0.33 1.51
N SER A 28 9.83 0.92 0.48
CA SER A 28 9.16 1.69 -0.57
C SER A 28 8.32 0.84 -1.50
N CYS A 29 8.78 -0.39 -1.86
CA CYS A 29 8.07 -1.28 -2.78
C CYS A 29 7.92 -2.79 -2.48
N ASN A 30 8.28 -3.24 -1.27
CA ASN A 30 8.50 -4.65 -0.91
C ASN A 30 9.59 -5.30 -1.81
N THR A 31 9.97 -6.55 -1.54
CA THR A 31 11.03 -7.25 -2.26
C THR A 31 10.44 -8.18 -3.31
N PRO A 32 10.91 -8.17 -4.58
CA PRO A 32 11.97 -7.30 -5.11
C PRO A 32 11.49 -5.89 -5.51
N GLY A 33 10.18 -5.61 -5.48
CA GLY A 33 9.64 -4.30 -5.82
C GLY A 33 9.77 -3.97 -7.31
N THR A 34 9.88 -5.00 -8.16
CA THR A 34 10.06 -4.83 -9.61
C THR A 34 8.92 -4.00 -10.19
N PRO A 35 9.21 -2.99 -11.04
CA PRO A 35 8.18 -2.14 -11.62
C PRO A 35 7.08 -2.92 -12.35
N ALA A 36 5.84 -2.43 -12.21
CA ALA A 36 4.67 -2.99 -12.86
C ALA A 36 4.69 -2.68 -14.37
N ARG A 37 3.87 -3.40 -15.15
CA ARG A 37 3.78 -3.25 -16.61
C ARG A 37 2.49 -2.58 -17.07
N ALA A 38 1.54 -2.39 -16.16
CA ALA A 38 0.25 -1.78 -16.44
C ALA A 38 -0.04 -0.63 -15.48
N TYR A 39 -1.05 0.15 -15.85
CA TYR A 39 -1.56 1.27 -15.06
C TYR A 39 -3.06 1.10 -14.84
N ILE A 40 -3.54 1.49 -13.66
CA ILE A 40 -4.97 1.66 -13.41
C ILE A 40 -5.37 3.08 -13.82
N PRO A 41 -6.27 3.26 -14.81
CA PRO A 41 -6.83 4.57 -15.10
C PRO A 41 -7.74 4.98 -13.93
N ILE A 42 -7.49 6.15 -13.34
CA ILE A 42 -8.28 6.68 -12.22
C ILE A 42 -8.29 8.20 -12.23
N ARG A 43 -9.46 8.81 -12.03
CA ARG A 43 -9.60 10.26 -11.96
C ARG A 43 -9.37 10.74 -10.53
N ALA A 44 -8.83 11.94 -10.41
CA ALA A 44 -8.78 12.60 -9.11
C ALA A 44 -10.19 12.76 -8.53
N GLY A 45 -10.35 12.47 -7.24
CA GLY A 45 -11.63 12.42 -6.55
C GLY A 45 -12.34 11.07 -6.57
N GLU A 46 -11.89 10.11 -7.39
CA GLU A 46 -12.38 8.71 -7.35
C GLU A 46 -11.69 7.94 -6.21
N ASN A 47 -12.27 6.79 -5.84
CA ASN A 47 -11.70 5.91 -4.83
C ASN A 47 -10.79 4.87 -5.48
N ILE A 48 -9.58 4.71 -4.92
CA ILE A 48 -8.74 3.55 -5.17
C ILE A 48 -8.97 2.53 -4.06
N THR A 49 -9.23 1.29 -4.44
CA THR A 49 -9.54 0.19 -3.50
C THR A 49 -8.45 -0.87 -3.56
N ALA A 50 -7.79 -1.12 -2.43
CA ALA A 50 -6.94 -2.27 -2.23
C ALA A 50 -7.78 -3.49 -1.84
N VAL A 51 -7.43 -4.64 -2.41
CA VAL A 51 -8.08 -5.93 -2.16
C VAL A 51 -7.09 -6.83 -1.44
N TYR A 52 -7.46 -7.29 -0.25
CA TYR A 52 -6.66 -8.19 0.58
C TYR A 52 -7.34 -9.56 0.60
N ALA A 53 -6.71 -10.56 -0.02
CA ALA A 53 -7.27 -11.91 -0.07
C ALA A 53 -7.29 -12.58 1.31
N TYR A 54 -6.28 -12.32 2.14
CA TYR A 54 -6.19 -12.84 3.50
C TYR A 54 -5.39 -11.90 4.39
N TRP A 55 -5.96 -11.52 5.54
CA TRP A 55 -5.29 -10.69 6.54
C TRP A 55 -5.79 -11.04 7.95
N VAL A 56 -4.86 -11.44 8.83
CA VAL A 56 -5.18 -12.02 10.15
C VAL A 56 -4.73 -11.19 11.34
N HIS A 57 -3.89 -10.18 11.11
CA HIS A 57 -3.40 -9.36 12.21
C HIS A 57 -4.44 -8.30 12.54
N THR A 58 -4.64 -8.02 13.83
CA THR A 58 -5.75 -7.18 14.30
C THR A 58 -5.33 -5.88 14.97
N VAL A 59 -4.02 -5.64 15.12
CA VAL A 59 -3.48 -4.51 15.87
C VAL A 59 -2.51 -3.72 15.00
N GLY A 60 -2.78 -2.43 14.84
CA GLY A 60 -1.89 -1.47 14.20
C GLY A 60 -2.54 -0.64 13.10
N PRO A 61 -1.85 0.42 12.63
CA PRO A 61 -2.39 1.34 11.66
C PRO A 61 -2.23 0.83 10.22
N MET A 62 -3.12 1.33 9.37
CA MET A 62 -3.07 1.17 7.91
C MET A 62 -2.91 2.55 7.28
N ILE A 63 -1.96 2.69 6.35
CA ILE A 63 -1.62 3.97 5.72
C ILE A 63 -1.55 3.83 4.20
N ALA A 64 -2.23 4.72 3.49
CA ALA A 64 -2.24 4.80 2.05
C ALA A 64 -1.43 6.03 1.62
N TRP A 65 -0.49 5.81 0.71
CA TRP A 65 0.41 6.82 0.19
C TRP A 65 0.30 6.89 -1.32
N MET A 66 0.65 8.05 -1.88
CA MET A 66 0.91 8.23 -3.30
C MET A 66 2.24 8.93 -3.50
N ALA A 67 2.88 8.71 -4.65
CA ALA A 67 4.05 9.46 -5.09
C ALA A 67 3.97 9.69 -6.59
N TYR A 68 4.22 10.92 -7.03
CA TYR A 68 4.30 11.22 -8.46
C TYR A 68 5.57 10.59 -9.04
N CYS A 69 5.47 9.94 -10.20
CA CYS A 69 6.63 9.36 -10.87
C CYS A 69 7.41 10.48 -11.56
N ASP A 70 8.23 11.20 -10.79
CA ASP A 70 8.96 12.38 -11.21
C ASP A 70 10.26 12.03 -11.92
N ASN A 71 10.13 11.49 -13.14
CA ASN A 71 11.21 11.32 -14.09
C ASN A 71 10.83 11.99 -15.42
N ALA A 72 11.77 12.05 -16.37
CA ALA A 72 11.60 12.77 -17.63
C ALA A 72 10.31 12.42 -18.39
N ASP A 73 9.89 11.16 -18.36
CA ASP A 73 8.74 10.65 -19.13
C ASP A 73 7.48 10.42 -18.30
N ASN A 74 7.50 10.81 -17.02
CA ASN A 74 6.49 10.48 -16.02
C ASN A 74 6.09 8.99 -16.08
N ASP A 75 7.09 8.11 -16.08
CA ASP A 75 6.95 6.67 -16.26
C ASP A 75 7.31 5.91 -14.99
N CYS A 76 6.31 5.33 -14.34
CA CYS A 76 6.49 4.54 -13.14
C CYS A 76 7.16 3.17 -13.39
N THR A 77 7.35 2.77 -14.66
CA THR A 77 8.07 1.53 -15.00
C THR A 77 9.58 1.67 -14.88
N THR A 78 10.09 2.90 -14.96
CA THR A 78 11.53 3.22 -14.82
C THR A 78 11.83 4.07 -13.58
N PHE A 79 10.79 4.60 -12.92
CA PHE A 79 10.93 5.41 -11.70
C PHE A 79 11.33 4.58 -10.48
N SER A 80 12.31 5.05 -9.71
CA SER A 80 12.69 4.43 -8.44
C SER A 80 11.67 4.79 -7.36
N SER A 81 11.13 3.78 -6.66
CA SER A 81 10.21 4.01 -5.54
C SER A 81 10.93 4.42 -4.25
N GLU A 82 12.20 4.06 -4.13
CA GLU A 82 13.01 4.29 -2.93
C GLU A 82 13.26 5.78 -2.68
N THR A 83 13.47 6.53 -3.75
CA THR A 83 13.74 7.98 -3.71
C THR A 83 12.51 8.82 -4.03
N ALA A 84 11.33 8.21 -3.99
CA ALA A 84 10.10 8.89 -4.37
C ALA A 84 9.60 9.81 -3.26
N ASP A 85 9.04 10.97 -3.64
CA ASP A 85 8.40 11.90 -2.73
C ASP A 85 6.99 11.41 -2.38
N TRP A 86 6.91 10.58 -1.34
CA TRP A 86 5.67 10.01 -0.84
C TRP A 86 4.86 11.02 -0.04
N PHE A 87 3.58 11.15 -0.37
CA PHE A 87 2.60 11.88 0.42
C PHE A 87 1.45 10.96 0.82
N LYS A 88 0.93 11.16 2.03
CA LYS A 88 -0.18 10.37 2.57
C LYS A 88 -1.49 10.81 1.94
N ILE A 89 -2.35 9.85 1.59
CA ILE A 89 -3.71 10.09 1.09
C ILE A 89 -4.79 9.59 2.05
N GLY A 90 -4.45 8.67 2.96
CA GLY A 90 -5.36 8.15 3.97
C GLY A 90 -4.64 7.41 5.07
N GLU A 91 -5.21 7.41 6.26
CA GLU A 91 -4.79 6.57 7.39
C GLU A 91 -5.97 6.11 8.22
N LYS A 92 -5.83 4.91 8.78
CA LYS A 92 -6.77 4.32 9.73
C LYS A 92 -5.98 3.72 10.88
N GLY A 93 -6.33 4.10 12.10
CA GLY A 93 -5.60 3.70 13.30
C GLY A 93 -6.50 2.98 14.31
N LEU A 94 -6.27 3.31 15.57
CA LEU A 94 -7.12 2.91 16.68
C LEU A 94 -8.46 3.63 16.59
N LEU A 95 -9.56 2.88 16.55
CA LEU A 95 -10.92 3.41 16.47
C LEU A 95 -11.46 3.70 17.88
N ASP A 96 -11.20 2.82 18.84
CA ASP A 96 -11.61 2.98 20.23
C ASP A 96 -10.68 2.23 21.20
N GLY A 97 -10.62 2.64 22.46
CA GLY A 97 -9.89 1.95 23.53
C GLY A 97 -8.39 2.27 23.60
N SER A 98 -7.59 1.26 23.97
CA SER A 98 -6.14 1.36 24.17
C SER A 98 -5.35 0.65 23.06
N ILE A 99 -4.03 0.83 23.01
CA ILE A 99 -3.17 0.16 22.02
C ILE A 99 -3.31 -1.37 22.12
N GLU A 100 -3.35 -1.93 23.33
CA GLU A 100 -3.30 -3.38 23.57
C GLU A 100 -4.68 -4.06 23.44
N THR A 101 -5.75 -3.38 23.87
CA THR A 101 -7.09 -3.98 24.00
C THR A 101 -8.15 -3.29 23.17
N GLY A 102 -7.81 -2.18 22.52
CA GLY A 102 -8.75 -1.39 21.75
C GLY A 102 -9.08 -1.99 20.38
N GLU A 103 -10.04 -1.37 19.72
CA GLU A 103 -10.49 -1.74 18.40
C GLU A 103 -9.68 -0.98 17.34
N TRP A 104 -8.81 -1.68 16.62
CA TRP A 104 -8.10 -1.10 15.48
C TRP A 104 -8.91 -1.29 14.20
N PHE A 105 -8.81 -0.34 13.27
CA PHE A 105 -9.38 -0.50 11.94
C PHE A 105 -8.90 -1.79 11.26
N GLN A 106 -7.65 -2.17 11.51
CA GLN A 106 -7.06 -3.41 11.02
C GLN A 106 -7.84 -4.68 11.42
N LYS A 107 -8.52 -4.68 12.57
CA LYS A 107 -9.44 -5.76 12.97
C LYS A 107 -10.80 -5.63 12.28
N ALA A 108 -11.33 -4.41 12.23
CA ALA A 108 -12.68 -4.12 11.75
C ALA A 108 -12.85 -4.31 10.24
N PHE A 109 -11.81 -4.05 9.44
CA PHE A 109 -11.88 -4.20 7.98
C PHE A 109 -11.72 -5.66 7.51
N SER A 110 -11.10 -6.51 8.32
CA SER A 110 -10.84 -7.91 7.97
C SER A 110 -12.15 -8.69 7.85
N MET A 111 -12.35 -9.31 6.70
CA MET A 111 -13.44 -10.25 6.44
C MET A 111 -13.03 -11.65 6.88
N TRP A 112 -13.62 -12.13 7.98
CA TRP A 112 -13.27 -13.41 8.61
C TRP A 112 -14.01 -14.62 8.01
N ASP A 113 -14.92 -14.39 7.08
CA ASP A 113 -15.71 -15.40 6.38
C ASP A 113 -14.99 -15.99 5.14
N GLY A 114 -13.77 -15.53 4.86
CA GLY A 114 -12.96 -15.94 3.71
C GLY A 114 -13.21 -15.10 2.45
N SER A 115 -14.11 -14.12 2.49
CA SER A 115 -14.23 -13.13 1.42
C SER A 115 -13.06 -12.13 1.44
N PRO A 116 -12.70 -11.51 0.30
CA PRO A 116 -11.64 -10.51 0.28
C PRO A 116 -11.99 -9.28 1.11
N SER A 117 -11.03 -8.79 1.89
CA SER A 117 -11.17 -7.53 2.63
C SER A 117 -10.86 -6.35 1.70
N LEU A 118 -11.69 -5.32 1.74
CA LEU A 118 -11.59 -4.15 0.86
C LEU A 118 -11.26 -2.90 1.68
N TRP A 119 -10.25 -2.16 1.26
CA TRP A 119 -9.94 -0.86 1.85
C TRP A 119 -9.81 0.19 0.74
N SER A 120 -10.63 1.24 0.83
CA SER A 120 -10.72 2.29 -0.18
C SER A 120 -10.25 3.63 0.37
N GLU A 121 -9.50 4.38 -0.43
CA GLU A 121 -9.11 5.75 -0.14
C GLU A 121 -9.36 6.65 -1.35
N ARG A 122 -9.72 7.92 -1.08
CA ARG A 122 -10.08 8.87 -2.12
C ARG A 122 -8.84 9.55 -2.69
N VAL A 123 -8.64 9.47 -4.01
CA VAL A 123 -7.56 10.17 -4.69
C VAL A 123 -7.77 11.69 -4.54
N PRO A 124 -6.77 12.46 -4.05
CA PRO A 124 -6.95 13.89 -3.84
C PRO A 124 -7.30 14.64 -5.14
N VAL A 125 -8.31 15.51 -5.07
CA VAL A 125 -8.85 16.24 -6.25
C VAL A 125 -7.83 17.18 -6.91
N GLY A 126 -6.92 17.74 -6.12
CA GLY A 126 -5.95 18.75 -6.54
C GLY A 126 -4.63 18.20 -7.07
N LEU A 127 -4.51 16.88 -7.28
CA LEU A 127 -3.26 16.31 -7.80
C LEU A 127 -2.90 16.89 -9.17
N LYS A 128 -1.63 16.80 -9.56
CA LYS A 128 -1.22 17.03 -10.95
C LYS A 128 -1.68 15.85 -11.81
N ALA A 129 -2.03 16.08 -13.07
CA ALA A 129 -2.27 14.97 -14.01
C ALA A 129 -0.96 14.20 -14.28
N GLY A 130 -1.06 12.88 -14.42
CA GLY A 130 0.09 12.02 -14.68
C GLY A 130 0.03 10.68 -13.93
N ARG A 131 1.17 10.00 -13.92
CA ARG A 131 1.35 8.66 -13.35
C ARG A 131 1.91 8.75 -11.94
N TYR A 132 1.34 7.93 -11.07
CA TYR A 132 1.68 7.86 -9.66
C TYR A 132 1.92 6.42 -9.24
N LEU A 133 2.83 6.22 -8.30
CA LEU A 133 2.81 5.05 -7.44
C LEU A 133 1.79 5.27 -6.33
N VAL A 134 1.08 4.20 -5.98
CA VAL A 134 0.24 4.13 -4.80
C VAL A 134 0.83 3.07 -3.88
N ARG A 135 0.86 3.30 -2.57
CA ARG A 135 1.37 2.33 -1.59
C ARG A 135 0.38 2.17 -0.45
N HIS A 136 -0.15 0.97 -0.28
CA HIS A 136 -0.89 0.57 0.91
C HIS A 136 0.04 -0.14 1.87
N GLU A 137 0.17 0.40 3.07
CA GLU A 137 1.03 -0.07 4.13
C GLU A 137 0.17 -0.49 5.32
N ILE A 138 0.44 -1.68 5.86
CA ILE A 138 -0.07 -2.10 7.15
C ILE A 138 1.11 -2.27 8.10
N ILE A 139 1.02 -1.66 9.27
CA ILE A 139 2.00 -1.77 10.35
C ILE A 139 1.36 -2.61 11.45
N SER A 140 1.93 -3.77 11.75
CA SER A 140 1.36 -4.70 12.73
C SER A 140 2.04 -4.52 14.07
N LEU A 141 1.29 -4.21 15.13
CA LEU A 141 1.85 -3.86 16.44
C LEU A 141 1.68 -4.95 17.52
N HIS A 142 1.29 -6.16 17.12
CA HIS A 142 0.92 -7.24 18.06
C HIS A 142 2.08 -7.80 18.91
N SER A 143 3.34 -7.51 18.57
CA SER A 143 4.49 -7.88 19.41
C SER A 143 5.08 -6.64 20.06
N ALA A 144 4.75 -6.44 21.33
CA ALA A 144 5.11 -5.26 22.12
C ALA A 144 6.63 -4.97 22.24
N ASN A 145 7.49 -5.93 21.90
CA ASN A 145 8.96 -5.80 21.98
C ASN A 145 9.66 -5.71 20.61
N SER A 146 8.90 -5.61 19.53
CA SER A 146 9.44 -5.39 18.20
C SER A 146 8.38 -4.67 17.40
N MET A 147 8.62 -3.38 17.11
CA MET A 147 7.80 -2.64 16.16
C MET A 147 7.86 -3.37 14.81
N TYR A 148 6.90 -4.25 14.55
CA TYR A 148 6.84 -5.00 13.29
C TYR A 148 6.19 -4.13 12.22
N MET A 149 6.99 -3.24 11.66
CA MET A 149 6.80 -2.74 10.30
C MET A 149 7.16 -3.92 9.36
N LEU A 150 6.61 -4.18 8.18
CA LEU A 150 5.49 -3.70 7.39
C LEU A 150 4.96 -4.92 6.66
N LEU A 151 3.67 -5.01 6.41
CA LEU A 151 3.21 -5.65 5.20
C LEU A 151 2.65 -4.59 4.26
N SER A 152 3.38 -4.30 3.18
CA SER A 152 2.76 -3.65 2.05
C SER A 152 2.22 -4.71 1.10
N GLN A 153 0.90 -4.83 1.02
CA GLN A 153 0.27 -5.77 0.08
C GLN A 153 -0.22 -5.14 -1.23
N SER A 154 -0.14 -3.83 -1.44
CA SER A 154 -0.67 -3.26 -2.68
C SER A 154 0.04 -1.99 -3.10
N LYS A 155 0.94 -2.12 -4.08
CA LYS A 155 1.61 -0.98 -4.69
C LYS A 155 1.32 -0.91 -6.17
N LEU A 156 0.38 -0.04 -6.51
CA LEU A 156 -0.26 0.04 -7.82
C LEU A 156 0.34 1.23 -8.59
N CYS A 157 0.63 1.02 -9.86
CA CYS A 157 0.84 2.12 -10.80
C CYS A 157 -0.54 2.66 -11.21
N ALA A 158 -0.84 3.90 -10.84
CA ALA A 158 -2.07 4.59 -11.22
C ALA A 158 -1.76 5.66 -12.28
N ARG A 159 -2.67 5.83 -13.25
CA ARG A 159 -2.60 6.89 -14.26
C ARG A 159 -3.85 7.75 -14.14
N ARG A 160 -3.65 9.03 -13.89
CA ARG A 160 -4.69 10.04 -14.07
C ARG A 160 -4.76 10.51 -15.52
#